data_AF-T1CU41-F1
#
_entry.id   AF-T1CU41-F1
#
_cell.length_a   1.000
_cell.length_b   1.000
_cell.length_c   1.000
_cell.angle_alpha   90.00
_cell.angle_beta   90.00
_cell.angle_gamma   90.00
#
_symmetry.space_group_name_H-M   'P 1'
#
loop_
_entity.id
_entity.type
_entity.pdbx_description
1 polymer ?
#
loop_
_entity_poly.entity_id
_entity_poly.type
_entity_poly.pdbx_seq_one_letter_code
_entity_poly.pdbx_strand_id
1 'polypeptide(L)' 'RMTLTAPGCPVAGILADEIKAAMEKVPDVHSAKVDMIWDPPWTPERMSDFAKRQFGYA' A
#
# COMPACT_ATOMS: atom_id res chain seq x y z
N ARG A 1 -4.75 -7.04 2.27
CA ARG A 1 -5.30 -5.83 2.93
C ARG A 1 -4.25 -4.74 2.89
N MET A 2 -4.62 -3.49 2.61
CA MET A 2 -3.69 -2.34 2.54
C MET A 2 -4.34 -1.06 3.05
N THR A 3 -3.52 -0.04 3.35
CA THR A 3 -3.96 1.33 3.67
C THR A 3 -3.15 2.32 2.83
N LEU A 4 -3.61 3.56 2.74
CA LEU A 4 -2.84 4.66 2.14
C LEU A 4 -2.34 5.64 3.20
N THR A 5 -1.42 6.51 2.79
CA THR A 5 -0.87 7.59 3.63
C THR A 5 -1.94 8.63 3.99
N ALA A 6 -2.96 8.81 3.15
CA ALA A 6 -4.10 9.69 3.40
C ALA A 6 -5.41 9.15 2.78
N PRO A 7 -6.57 9.35 3.43
CA PRO A 7 -7.87 9.02 2.87
C PRO A 7 -8.25 9.97 1.72
N GLY A 8 -9.05 9.47 0.77
CA GLY A 8 -9.59 10.28 -0.33
C GLY A 8 -8.61 10.62 -1.46
N CYS A 9 -7.43 10.01 -1.48
CA CYS A 9 -6.48 10.19 -2.59
C CYS A 9 -7.06 9.61 -3.90
N PRO A 10 -7.11 10.35 -5.02
CA PRO A 10 -7.64 9.85 -6.29
C PRO A 10 -6.82 8.68 -6.86
N VAL A 11 -5.57 8.54 -6.42
CA VAL A 11 -4.64 7.47 -6.84
C VAL A 11 -4.95 6.13 -6.15
N ALA A 12 -5.86 6.11 -5.17
CA ALA A 12 -6.22 4.93 -4.40
C ALA A 12 -6.68 3.74 -5.27
N GLY A 13 -7.54 4.00 -6.26
CA GLY A 13 -8.02 2.97 -7.18
C GLY A 13 -6.91 2.41 -8.06
N ILE A 14 -6.07 3.30 -8.61
CA ILE A 14 -4.94 2.93 -9.46
C ILE A 14 -3.97 2.01 -8.70
N LEU A 15 -3.61 2.37 -7.46
CA LEU A 15 -2.72 1.54 -6.64
C LEU A 15 -3.32 0.17 -6.32
N ALA A 16 -4.62 0.10 -6.05
CA ALA A 16 -5.29 -1.17 -5.79
C ALA A 16 -5.23 -2.10 -7.01
N ASP A 17 -5.45 -1.55 -8.21
CA ASP A 17 -5.37 -2.29 -9.47
C ASP A 17 -3.94 -2.73 -9.79
N GLU A 18 -2.94 -1.85 -9.60
CA GLU A 18 -1.53 -2.19 -9.79
C GLU A 18 -1.07 -3.29 -8.82
N ILE A 19 -1.48 -3.22 -7.56
CA ILE A 19 -1.17 -4.24 -6.56
C ILE A 19 -1.82 -5.56 -6.96
N LYS A 20 -3.09 -5.55 -7.36
CA LYS A 20 -3.77 -6.76 -7.84
C LYS A 20 -3.01 -7.38 -9.02
N ALA A 21 -2.70 -6.59 -10.03
CA ALA A 21 -1.98 -7.04 -11.23
C ALA A 21 -0.56 -7.54 -10.89
N ALA A 22 0.12 -6.95 -9.91
CA ALA A 22 1.41 -7.43 -9.43
C ALA A 22 1.30 -8.76 -8.68
N MET A 23 0.27 -8.95 -7.86
CA MET A 23 0.03 -10.21 -7.15
C MET A 23 -0.33 -11.35 -8.09
N GLU A 24 -1.12 -11.10 -9.13
CA GLU A 24 -1.49 -12.11 -10.14
C GLU A 24 -0.31 -12.55 -11.03
N LYS A 25 0.83 -11.84 -10.98
CA LYS A 25 2.08 -12.27 -11.64
C LYS A 25 2.89 -13.25 -10.78
N VAL A 26 2.57 -13.39 -9.50
CA VAL A 26 3.27 -14.33 -8.62
C VAL A 26 2.84 -15.75 -8.98
N PRO A 27 3.78 -16.70 -9.17
CA PRO A 27 3.45 -18.10 -9.40
C PRO A 27 2.47 -18.62 -8.33
N ASP A 28 1.53 -19.47 -8.75
CA ASP A 28 0.48 -20.08 -7.91
C ASP A 28 -0.59 -19.11 -7.35
N VAL A 29 -0.57 -17.82 -7.72
CA VAL A 29 -1.66 -16.89 -7.41
C VAL A 29 -2.69 -16.88 -8.54
N HIS A 30 -3.87 -17.47 -8.30
CA HIS A 30 -4.96 -17.50 -9.28
C HIS A 30 -5.80 -16.22 -9.32
N SER A 31 -5.95 -15.56 -8.18
CA SER A 31 -6.72 -14.32 -8.06
C SER A 31 -6.29 -13.54 -6.83
N ALA A 32 -6.17 -12.23 -6.97
CA ALA A 32 -5.90 -11.34 -5.85
C ALA A 32 -7.08 -10.38 -5.60
N LYS A 33 -7.43 -10.21 -4.32
CA LYS A 33 -8.39 -9.19 -3.87
C LYS A 33 -7.70 -8.22 -2.93
N VAL A 34 -7.75 -6.93 -3.26
CA VAL A 34 -7.16 -5.87 -2.46
C VAL A 34 -8.26 -5.22 -1.63
N ASP A 35 -8.27 -5.54 -0.32
CA ASP A 35 -9.14 -4.85 0.63
C ASP A 35 -8.44 -3.60 1.18
N MET A 36 -9.03 -2.44 0.94
CA MET A 36 -8.57 -1.17 1.49
C MET A 36 -9.16 -0.96 2.89
N ILE A 37 -8.28 -0.72 3.87
CA ILE A 37 -8.64 -0.43 5.26
C ILE A 37 -8.07 0.92 5.67
N TRP A 38 -8.71 1.56 6.65
CA TRP A 38 -8.31 2.86 7.20
C TRP A 38 -8.04 2.83 8.70
N ASP A 39 -8.39 1.71 9.34
CA ASP A 39 -8.18 1.46 10.76
C ASP A 39 -7.31 0.21 10.93
N PRO A 40 -6.15 0.29 11.61
CA PRO A 40 -5.53 1.52 12.14
C PRO A 40 -5.04 2.47 11.04
N PRO A 41 -5.00 3.79 11.30
CA PRO A 41 -4.50 4.75 10.33
C PRO A 41 -3.02 4.50 10.02
N TRP A 42 -2.60 4.90 8.82
CA TRP A 42 -1.19 4.87 8.45
C TRP A 42 -0.41 5.94 9.23
N THR A 43 0.81 5.60 9.66
CA THR A 43 1.73 6.54 10.32
C THR A 43 3.13 6.41 9.70
N PRO A 44 3.96 7.47 9.73
CA PRO A 44 5.37 7.43 9.31
C PRO A 44 6.20 6.33 9.97
N GLU A 45 5.80 5.85 11.15
CA GLU A 45 6.45 4.73 11.85
C GLU A 45 6.47 3.44 11.03
N ARG A 46 5.49 3.26 10.13
CA ARG A 46 5.38 2.10 9.21
C ARG A 46 6.38 2.14 8.06
N MET A 47 7.10 3.25 7.85
CA MET A 47 8.15 3.33 6.85
C MET A 47 9.38 2.51 7.25
N SER A 48 10.10 1.97 6.26
CA SER A 48 11.43 1.38 6.47
C SER A 48 12.44 2.45 6.91
N ASP A 49 13.53 2.05 7.56
CA ASP A 49 14.58 2.99 8.00
C ASP A 49 15.17 3.78 6.83
N PHE A 50 15.29 3.14 5.67
CA PHE A 50 15.72 3.81 4.45
C PHE A 50 14.73 4.93 4.04
N ALA A 51 13.44 4.63 4.02
CA ALA A 51 12.41 5.62 3.69
C ALA A 51 12.36 6.74 4.74
N LYS A 52 12.46 6.42 6.04
CA LYS A 52 12.50 7.44 7.10
C LYS A 52 13.67 8.41 6.91
N ARG A 53 14.87 7.91 6.62
CA ARG A 53 16.04 8.76 6.30
C ARG A 53 15.81 9.62 5.06
N GLN A 54 15.30 9.03 3.99
CA GLN A 54 15.05 9.74 2.73
C GLN A 54 14.07 10.91 2.89
N PHE A 55 13.05 10.73 3.74
CA PHE A 55 12.00 11.73 3.97
C PHE A 55 12.23 12.59 5.23
N GLY A 56 13.38 12.49 5.91
CA GLY A 56 13.71 13.33 7.07
C GLY A 56 12.95 13.00 8.36
N TYR A 57 12.51 11.75 8.52
CA TYR A 57 11.86 11.24 9.74
C TYR A 57 12.83 10.52 10.70
N ALA A 58 14.13 10.50 10.36
CA ALA A 58 15.20 9.86 11.12
C ALA A 58 16.24 10.88 11.58
#